data_AF-A0A970ZTQ6-F1
#
_entry.id   AF-A0A970ZTQ6-F1
#
_cell.length_a   1.000
_cell.length_b   1.000
_cell.length_c   1.000
_cell.angle_alpha   90.00
_cell.angle_beta   90.00
_cell.angle_gamma   90.00
#
_symmetry.space_group_name_H-M   'P 1'
#
loop_
_entity.id
_entity.type
_entity.pdbx_description
1 polymer ?
#
loop_
_entity_poly.entity_id
_entity_poly.type
_entity_poly.pdbx_seq_one_letter_code
_entity_poly.pdbx_strand_id
1 'polypeptide(L)'
;MFYCPVCRTVLDRTKSAKGLVWTCAGCGGHASTITILRKNVAGPFVSNLWGTIIEGEGLRPRPDRPCPSCARSMSEITSETITGPVEIDVCRGCRFFWFDPGEIERFPAPPPAVVEPELHPRAREALALATIEAIRLRHEPAAFENAPPDEWWKILATIVGLPAETEEVGLSRKPFLTWGIGLLIVIVGLLTIPSLDVWVRDYGLLPADPLRSGGLTLLTSFFLHGGWLHLLGNLYFLIVFGDNVEDFLGHSRYLLLLVLAALVGDAAHIASDPESIRHAIGASGGISGIIAFYALAFPRNQIGICLPFF
;
A
#
# COMPACT_ATOMS: atom_id res chain seq x y z
N MET A 1 -10.78 -9.05 19.73
CA MET A 1 -12.11 -8.64 20.25
C MET A 1 -12.22 -7.13 20.08
N PHE A 2 -13.35 -6.61 19.59
CA PHE A 2 -13.51 -5.16 19.42
C PHE A 2 -14.27 -4.58 20.61
N TYR A 3 -13.88 -3.39 21.03
CA TYR A 3 -14.49 -2.67 22.14
C TYR A 3 -15.15 -1.41 21.64
N CYS A 4 -16.30 -1.07 22.23
CA CYS A 4 -16.99 0.17 21.92
C CYS A 4 -16.17 1.39 22.38
N PRO A 5 -16.04 2.45 21.57
CA PRO A 5 -15.34 3.67 21.95
C PRO A 5 -16.04 4.42 23.09
N VAL A 6 -17.36 4.26 23.22
CA VAL A 6 -18.19 4.96 24.22
C VAL A 6 -18.35 4.13 25.49
N CYS A 7 -18.99 2.96 25.35
CA CYS A 7 -19.44 2.12 26.47
C CYS A 7 -18.32 1.20 27.01
N ARG A 8 -17.19 1.06 26.28
CA ARG A 8 -16.09 0.09 26.52
C ARG A 8 -16.51 -1.37 26.68
N THR A 9 -17.76 -1.72 26.39
CA THR A 9 -18.19 -3.11 26.33
C THR A 9 -17.65 -3.78 25.07
N VAL A 10 -17.59 -5.11 25.09
CA VAL A 10 -17.29 -5.90 23.91
C VAL A 10 -18.39 -5.67 22.87
N LEU A 11 -18.00 -5.50 21.61
CA LEU A 11 -18.92 -5.38 20.49
C LEU A 11 -19.34 -6.77 20.01
N ASP A 12 -20.65 -6.94 19.83
CA ASP A 12 -21.22 -8.14 19.24
C ASP A 12 -21.06 -8.09 17.73
N ARG A 13 -20.65 -9.23 17.16
CA ARG A 13 -20.44 -9.38 15.73
C ARG A 13 -21.73 -9.89 15.09
N THR A 14 -22.39 -9.03 14.34
CA THR A 14 -23.68 -9.34 13.70
C THR A 14 -23.48 -9.46 12.18
N LYS A 15 -23.90 -10.59 11.61
CA LYS A 15 -23.84 -10.82 10.15
C LYS A 15 -25.15 -10.30 9.54
N SER A 16 -25.09 -9.17 8.84
CA SER A 16 -26.22 -8.66 8.06
C SER A 16 -26.24 -9.28 6.66
N ALA A 17 -27.36 -9.16 5.95
CA ALA A 17 -27.47 -9.57 4.55
C ALA A 17 -26.43 -8.90 3.63
N LYS A 18 -25.90 -7.74 4.04
CA LYS A 18 -24.96 -6.93 3.25
C LYS A 18 -23.50 -7.07 3.74
N GLY A 19 -23.28 -7.71 4.88
CA GLY A 19 -21.96 -8.12 5.37
C GLY A 19 -21.81 -7.99 6.88
N LEU A 20 -20.58 -7.81 7.34
CA LEU A 20 -20.27 -7.85 8.77
C LEU A 20 -20.40 -6.47 9.42
N VAL A 21 -21.14 -6.38 10.52
CA VAL A 21 -21.29 -5.17 11.35
C VAL A 21 -21.01 -5.53 12.80
N TRP A 22 -20.52 -4.56 13.57
CA TRP A 22 -20.33 -4.70 15.01
C TRP A 22 -21.25 -3.76 15.77
N THR A 23 -21.88 -4.23 16.83
CA THR A 23 -22.90 -3.49 17.59
C THR A 23 -22.56 -3.47 19.09
N CYS A 24 -22.63 -2.32 19.78
CA CYS A 24 -22.55 -2.27 21.25
C CYS A 24 -23.95 -2.53 21.83
N ALA A 25 -24.12 -3.58 22.63
CA ALA A 25 -25.36 -3.84 23.36
C ALA A 25 -25.69 -2.77 24.43
N GLY A 26 -24.69 -2.03 24.92
CA GLY A 26 -24.86 -0.98 25.92
C GLY A 26 -25.39 0.35 25.38
N CYS A 27 -24.71 0.93 24.38
CA CYS A 27 -25.10 2.22 23.81
C CYS A 27 -25.94 2.10 22.52
N GLY A 28 -25.93 0.96 21.82
CA GLY A 28 -26.59 0.80 20.52
C GLY A 28 -25.80 1.35 19.33
N GLY A 29 -24.53 1.73 19.53
CA GLY A 29 -23.65 2.21 18.47
C GLY A 29 -23.18 1.09 17.54
N HIS A 30 -22.84 1.46 16.31
CA HIS A 30 -22.49 0.54 15.23
C HIS A 30 -21.09 0.84 14.69
N ALA A 31 -20.35 -0.20 14.36
CA ALA A 31 -19.08 -0.09 13.68
C ALA A 31 -19.09 -0.86 12.37
N SER A 32 -18.54 -0.27 11.30
CA SER A 32 -18.45 -0.93 10.01
C SER A 32 -17.27 -0.43 9.18
N THR A 33 -16.98 -1.13 8.08
CA THR A 33 -15.98 -0.73 7.09
C THR A 33 -16.63 0.02 5.93
N ILE A 34 -15.83 0.77 5.16
CA ILE A 34 -16.29 1.48 3.95
C ILE A 34 -17.03 0.55 2.97
N THR A 35 -16.63 -0.71 2.87
CA THR A 35 -17.25 -1.71 1.98
C THR A 35 -18.71 -1.97 2.37
N ILE A 36 -18.99 -2.02 3.67
CA ILE A 36 -20.35 -2.22 4.18
C ILE A 36 -21.16 -0.93 4.04
N LEU A 37 -20.54 0.23 4.28
CA LEU A 37 -21.19 1.52 4.08
C LEU A 37 -21.65 1.71 2.63
N ARG A 38 -20.82 1.38 1.64
CA ARG A 38 -21.17 1.42 0.19
C ARG A 38 -22.37 0.55 -0.21
N LYS A 39 -22.70 -0.48 0.58
CA LYS A 39 -23.87 -1.34 0.33
C LYS A 39 -25.14 -0.83 0.98
N ASN A 40 -25.02 0.09 1.94
CA ASN A 40 -26.12 0.59 2.77
C ASN A 40 -26.43 2.07 2.52
N VAL A 41 -25.56 2.79 1.82
CA VAL A 41 -25.70 4.22 1.54
C VAL A 41 -25.51 4.49 0.05
N ALA A 42 -26.18 5.51 -0.48
CA ALA A 42 -26.07 5.93 -1.87
C ALA A 42 -24.61 6.21 -2.29
N GLY A 43 -24.22 5.68 -3.45
CA GLY A 43 -22.85 5.75 -3.96
C GLY A 43 -22.23 7.15 -4.00
N PRO A 44 -22.90 8.16 -4.59
CA PRO A 44 -22.35 9.53 -4.68
C PRO A 44 -22.04 10.12 -3.30
N PHE A 45 -22.90 9.86 -2.32
CA PHE A 45 -22.71 10.32 -0.95
C PHE A 45 -21.46 9.70 -0.32
N VAL A 46 -21.29 8.38 -0.45
CA VAL A 46 -20.12 7.69 0.10
C VAL A 46 -18.81 8.13 -0.57
N SER A 47 -18.85 8.41 -1.88
CA SER A 47 -17.70 8.94 -2.61
C SER A 47 -17.28 10.31 -2.09
N ASN A 48 -18.23 11.23 -1.89
CA ASN A 48 -17.95 12.56 -1.33
C ASN A 48 -17.40 12.47 0.09
N LEU A 49 -18.06 11.68 0.97
CA LEU A 49 -17.60 11.44 2.32
C LEU A 49 -16.15 10.89 2.35
N TRP A 50 -15.85 9.96 1.43
CA TRP A 50 -14.52 9.36 1.33
C TRP A 50 -13.45 10.37 0.86
N GLY A 51 -13.79 11.23 -0.11
CA GLY A 51 -12.92 12.32 -0.57
C GLY A 51 -12.51 13.23 0.59
N THR A 52 -13.49 13.72 1.36
CA THR A 52 -13.24 14.60 2.52
C THR A 52 -12.36 13.92 3.59
N ILE A 53 -12.51 12.61 3.80
CA ILE A 53 -11.69 11.85 4.74
C ILE A 53 -10.23 11.72 4.28
N ILE A 54 -10.01 11.57 2.97
CA ILE A 54 -8.67 11.50 2.38
C ILE A 54 -8.00 12.86 2.45
N GLU A 55 -8.70 13.91 2.02
CA GLU A 55 -8.18 15.29 1.96
C GLU A 55 -7.92 15.86 3.36
N GLY A 56 -8.65 15.40 4.38
CA GLY A 56 -8.45 15.84 5.75
C GLY A 56 -9.25 17.09 6.13
N GLU A 57 -10.03 17.65 5.20
CA GLU A 57 -10.81 18.86 5.43
C GLU A 57 -11.98 18.61 6.38
N GLY A 58 -12.21 19.51 7.34
CA GLY A 58 -13.35 19.43 8.27
C GLY A 58 -13.28 18.34 9.35
N LEU A 59 -12.20 17.54 9.42
CA LEU A 59 -12.02 16.50 10.43
C LEU A 59 -11.62 17.07 11.80
N ARG A 60 -12.39 16.75 12.84
CA ARG A 60 -12.13 17.15 14.23
C ARG A 60 -11.63 15.96 15.04
N PRO A 61 -10.42 16.01 15.64
CA PRO A 61 -9.92 14.90 16.46
C PRO A 61 -10.80 14.64 17.68
N ARG A 62 -11.16 13.37 17.93
CA ARG A 62 -11.88 12.88 19.12
C ARG A 62 -10.94 12.01 19.96
N PRO A 63 -10.08 12.60 20.83
CA PRO A 63 -9.12 11.85 21.64
C PRO A 63 -9.80 10.92 22.64
N ASP A 64 -11.04 11.22 23.01
CA ASP A 64 -11.92 10.45 23.89
C ASP A 64 -12.49 9.18 23.23
N ARG A 65 -12.46 9.06 21.89
CA ARG A 65 -13.01 7.93 21.15
C ARG A 65 -11.92 7.07 20.49
N PRO A 66 -11.49 5.95 21.11
CA PRO A 66 -10.52 5.04 20.52
C PRO A 66 -11.16 4.11 19.47
N CYS A 67 -10.50 3.91 18.34
CA CYS A 67 -10.99 3.02 17.30
C CYS A 67 -11.12 1.57 17.79
N PRO A 68 -12.28 0.90 17.59
CA PRO A 68 -12.48 -0.49 17.99
C PRO A 68 -11.50 -1.50 17.39
N SER A 69 -10.93 -1.17 16.22
CA SER A 69 -10.06 -2.05 15.44
C SER A 69 -8.57 -1.87 15.78
N CYS A 70 -8.08 -0.62 15.86
CA CYS A 70 -6.65 -0.33 16.02
C CYS A 70 -6.30 0.54 17.23
N ALA A 71 -7.29 0.87 18.08
CA ALA A 71 -7.15 1.69 19.30
C ALA A 71 -6.65 3.14 19.12
N ARG A 72 -6.37 3.59 17.89
CA ARG A 72 -6.03 5.00 17.62
C ARG A 72 -7.25 5.90 17.83
N SER A 73 -7.03 7.14 18.27
CA SER A 73 -8.07 8.15 18.35
C SER A 73 -8.75 8.35 17.00
N MET A 74 -10.08 8.43 17.03
CA MET A 74 -10.89 8.70 15.84
C MET A 74 -10.97 10.21 15.58
N SER A 75 -11.49 10.54 14.41
CA SER A 75 -11.78 11.91 14.01
C SER A 75 -13.24 11.97 13.61
N GLU A 76 -13.93 12.99 14.08
CA GLU A 76 -15.30 13.28 13.72
C GLU A 76 -15.33 14.07 12.42
N ILE A 77 -16.25 13.71 11.53
CA ILE A 77 -16.57 14.45 10.33
C ILE A 77 -18.07 14.74 10.31
N THR A 78 -18.44 15.99 10.04
CA THR A 78 -19.83 16.37 9.82
C THR A 78 -20.14 16.25 8.34
N SER A 79 -21.15 15.45 8.00
CA SER A 79 -21.65 15.29 6.64
C SER A 79 -23.08 15.80 6.54
N GLU A 80 -23.36 16.64 5.53
CA GLU A 80 -24.72 17.12 5.28
C GLU A 80 -25.57 16.02 4.63
N THR A 81 -26.65 15.62 5.31
CA THR A 81 -27.67 14.72 4.75
C THR A 81 -28.97 15.48 4.50
N ILE A 82 -29.90 14.84 3.77
CA ILE A 82 -31.25 15.37 3.51
C ILE A 82 -32.00 15.63 4.84
N THR A 83 -31.74 14.81 5.86
CA THR A 83 -32.36 14.89 7.18
C THR A 83 -31.62 15.81 8.17
N GLY A 84 -30.55 16.49 7.73
CA GLY A 84 -29.72 17.38 8.54
C GLY A 84 -28.25 16.91 8.64
N PRO A 85 -27.38 17.68 9.33
CA PRO A 85 -25.99 17.29 9.53
C PRO A 85 -25.90 16.03 10.40
N VAL A 86 -25.04 15.09 9.98
CA VAL A 86 -24.71 13.87 10.71
C VAL A 86 -23.22 13.88 11.03
N GLU A 87 -22.89 13.70 12.30
CA GLU A 87 -21.51 13.56 12.75
C GLU A 87 -21.13 12.08 12.64
N ILE A 88 -19.92 11.79 12.19
CA ILE A 88 -19.47 10.41 11.99
C ILE A 88 -18.05 10.32 12.50
N ASP A 89 -17.76 9.27 13.27
CA ASP A 89 -16.39 8.99 13.67
C ASP A 89 -15.69 8.09 12.66
N VAL A 90 -14.52 8.51 12.22
CA VAL A 90 -13.67 7.73 11.33
C VAL A 90 -12.25 7.59 11.90
N CYS A 91 -11.72 6.38 11.81
CA CYS A 91 -10.32 6.14 12.07
C CYS A 91 -9.49 6.33 10.79
N ARG A 92 -8.65 7.37 10.73
CA ARG A 92 -7.73 7.61 9.60
C ARG A 92 -6.68 6.51 9.39
N GLY A 93 -6.38 5.73 10.43
CA GLY A 93 -5.35 4.68 10.36
C GLY A 93 -5.82 3.36 9.74
N CYS A 94 -7.04 2.92 10.06
CA CYS A 94 -7.58 1.64 9.58
C CYS A 94 -8.90 1.77 8.81
N ARG A 95 -9.38 3.01 8.60
CA ARG A 95 -10.58 3.35 7.82
C ARG A 95 -11.85 2.67 8.34
N PHE A 96 -11.89 2.54 9.65
CA PHE A 96 -13.03 2.02 10.39
C PHE A 96 -13.97 3.16 10.74
N PHE A 97 -15.27 2.94 10.57
CA PHE A 97 -16.30 3.92 10.89
C PHE A 97 -17.02 3.51 12.16
N TRP A 98 -17.31 4.49 13.00
CA TRP A 98 -18.19 4.37 14.14
C TRP A 98 -19.38 5.31 13.97
N PHE A 99 -20.57 4.78 14.22
CA PHE A 99 -21.83 5.47 14.16
C PHE A 99 -22.49 5.39 15.52
N ASP A 100 -22.86 6.53 16.07
CA ASP A 100 -23.72 6.59 17.24
C ASP A 100 -25.15 6.14 16.89
N PRO A 101 -25.96 5.81 17.90
CA PRO A 101 -27.29 5.25 17.69
C PRO A 101 -28.17 6.20 16.87
N GLY A 102 -28.75 5.70 15.77
CA GLY A 102 -29.63 6.51 14.92
C GLY A 102 -28.92 7.34 13.85
N GLU A 103 -27.58 7.32 13.78
CA GLU A 103 -26.85 8.06 12.74
C GLU A 103 -26.89 7.33 11.39
N ILE A 104 -26.73 6.01 11.38
CA ILE A 104 -26.68 5.22 10.14
C ILE A 104 -28.00 5.25 9.37
N GLU A 105 -29.13 5.42 10.07
CA GLU A 105 -30.47 5.52 9.49
C GLU A 105 -30.75 6.86 8.81
N ARG A 106 -29.95 7.91 9.10
CA ARG A 106 -30.07 9.24 8.48
C ARG A 106 -29.42 9.32 7.10
N PHE A 107 -28.65 8.31 6.72
CA PHE A 107 -28.00 8.28 5.42
C PHE A 107 -29.00 7.96 4.31
N PRO A 108 -28.81 8.53 3.10
CA PRO A 108 -29.64 8.19 1.97
C PRO A 108 -29.46 6.72 1.62
N ALA A 109 -30.56 5.95 1.67
CA ALA A 109 -30.56 4.56 1.24
C ALA A 109 -30.08 4.46 -0.21
N PRO A 110 -29.37 3.39 -0.59
CA PRO A 110 -28.99 3.18 -1.98
C PRO A 110 -30.26 3.15 -2.83
N PRO A 111 -30.20 3.68 -4.06
CA PRO A 111 -31.31 3.54 -4.98
C PRO A 111 -31.70 2.05 -5.07
N PRO A 112 -32.99 1.72 -5.21
CA PRO A 112 -33.42 0.35 -5.38
C PRO A 112 -32.60 -0.29 -6.50
N ALA A 113 -32.20 -1.55 -6.31
CA ALA A 113 -31.47 -2.28 -7.34
C ALA A 113 -32.26 -2.13 -8.63
N VAL A 114 -31.63 -1.56 -9.67
CA VAL A 114 -32.25 -1.44 -10.97
C VAL A 114 -32.61 -2.86 -11.38
N VAL A 115 -33.90 -3.17 -11.43
CA VAL A 115 -34.37 -4.42 -12.00
C VAL A 115 -33.94 -4.36 -13.45
N GLU A 116 -32.87 -5.06 -13.79
CA GLU A 116 -32.41 -5.13 -15.16
C GLU A 116 -33.60 -5.63 -15.99
N PRO A 117 -34.09 -4.82 -16.94
CA PRO A 117 -35.21 -5.24 -17.76
C PRO A 117 -34.84 -6.57 -18.43
N GLU A 118 -35.77 -7.53 -18.48
CA GLU A 118 -35.57 -8.76 -19.24
C GLU A 118 -35.42 -8.41 -20.72
N LEU A 119 -34.17 -8.20 -21.13
CA LEU A 119 -33.82 -7.84 -22.49
C LEU A 119 -34.08 -9.05 -23.39
N HIS A 120 -34.80 -8.80 -24.49
CA HIS A 120 -34.98 -9.78 -25.56
C HIS A 120 -33.61 -10.33 -26.00
N PRO A 121 -33.47 -11.61 -26.39
CA PRO A 121 -32.17 -12.22 -26.68
C PRO A 121 -31.27 -11.41 -27.63
N ARG A 122 -31.85 -10.82 -28.69
CA ARG A 122 -31.12 -9.93 -29.62
C ARG A 122 -30.59 -8.65 -28.97
N ALA A 123 -31.32 -8.06 -28.02
CA ALA A 123 -30.88 -6.88 -27.30
C ALA A 123 -29.76 -7.21 -26.30
N ARG A 124 -29.81 -8.40 -25.67
CA ARG A 124 -28.70 -8.91 -24.85
C ARG A 124 -27.44 -9.12 -25.66
N GLU A 125 -27.55 -9.73 -26.84
CA GLU A 125 -26.42 -9.95 -27.73
C GLU A 125 -25.80 -8.62 -28.20
N ALA A 126 -26.63 -7.66 -28.62
CA ALA A 126 -26.16 -6.33 -29.00
C ALA A 126 -25.49 -5.59 -27.82
N LEU A 127 -26.04 -5.69 -26.61
CA LEU A 127 -25.45 -5.10 -25.41
C LEU A 127 -24.15 -5.79 -25.01
N ALA A 128 -24.07 -7.11 -25.13
CA ALA A 128 -22.86 -7.88 -24.85
C ALA A 128 -21.75 -7.52 -25.84
N LEU A 129 -22.05 -7.42 -27.13
CA LEU A 129 -21.11 -6.97 -28.16
C LEU A 129 -20.66 -5.53 -27.91
N ALA A 130 -21.58 -4.63 -27.57
CA ALA A 130 -21.24 -3.24 -27.24
C ALA A 130 -20.40 -3.15 -25.95
N THR A 131 -20.63 -4.03 -24.98
CA THR A 131 -19.84 -4.11 -23.74
C THR A 131 -18.45 -4.64 -24.03
N ILE A 132 -18.33 -5.69 -24.86
CA ILE A 132 -17.04 -6.22 -25.32
C ILE A 132 -16.28 -5.14 -26.08
N GLU A 133 -16.93 -4.40 -26.97
CA GLU A 133 -16.30 -3.30 -27.70
C GLU A 133 -15.91 -2.15 -26.77
N ALA A 134 -16.74 -1.79 -25.78
CA ALA A 134 -16.40 -0.76 -24.79
C ALA A 134 -15.28 -1.20 -23.83
N ILE A 135 -15.18 -2.48 -23.52
CA ILE A 135 -14.05 -3.08 -22.79
C ILE A 135 -12.81 -3.07 -23.69
N ARG A 136 -12.96 -3.43 -24.96
CA ARG A 136 -11.89 -3.37 -25.97
C ARG A 136 -11.38 -1.95 -26.18
N LEU A 137 -12.23 -0.93 -26.22
CA LEU A 137 -11.81 0.47 -26.34
C LEU A 137 -11.19 1.00 -25.04
N ARG A 138 -11.59 0.46 -23.87
CA ARG A 138 -10.93 0.74 -22.57
C ARG A 138 -9.62 0.00 -22.38
N HIS A 139 -9.47 -1.16 -23.02
CA HIS A 139 -8.28 -2.01 -22.99
C HIS A 139 -7.48 -1.95 -24.29
N GLU A 140 -7.90 -1.13 -25.25
CA GLU A 140 -7.04 -0.64 -26.30
C GLU A 140 -5.95 0.05 -25.49
N PRO A 141 -4.73 -0.50 -25.46
CA PRO A 141 -3.66 0.13 -24.73
C PRO A 141 -3.62 1.53 -25.30
N ALA A 142 -3.90 2.55 -24.47
CA ALA A 142 -3.82 3.95 -24.86
C ALA A 142 -2.57 4.06 -25.71
N ALA A 143 -2.75 4.25 -27.01
CA ALA A 143 -1.85 3.75 -28.05
C ALA A 143 -0.41 4.10 -27.69
N PHE A 144 0.32 3.16 -27.05
CA PHE A 144 1.59 3.37 -26.35
C PHE A 144 1.92 4.86 -26.30
N GLU A 145 1.17 5.64 -25.51
CA GLU A 145 1.28 7.08 -25.62
C GLU A 145 2.70 7.39 -25.18
N ASN A 146 3.59 7.64 -26.15
CA ASN A 146 5.03 7.83 -25.98
C ASN A 146 5.28 9.18 -25.28
N ALA A 147 4.43 9.53 -24.32
CA ALA A 147 4.66 10.60 -23.39
C ALA A 147 5.90 10.18 -22.60
N PRO A 148 7.03 10.88 -22.76
CA PRO A 148 8.17 10.64 -21.90
C PRO A 148 7.73 10.81 -20.44
N PRO A 149 8.37 10.10 -19.50
CA PRO A 149 8.16 10.35 -18.09
C PRO A 149 8.21 11.86 -17.80
N ASP A 150 7.29 12.33 -16.96
CA ASP A 150 7.23 13.70 -16.44
C ASP A 150 8.58 14.19 -15.88
N GLU A 151 9.30 13.32 -15.18
CA GLU A 151 10.61 13.63 -14.62
C GLU A 151 11.78 13.30 -15.58
N TRP A 152 12.64 14.29 -15.81
CA TRP A 152 13.75 14.19 -16.77
C TRP A 152 14.75 13.06 -16.49
N TRP A 153 14.93 12.65 -15.23
CA TRP A 153 15.90 11.59 -14.89
C TRP A 153 15.34 10.19 -15.18
N LYS A 154 14.00 10.01 -15.14
CA LYS A 154 13.32 8.77 -15.55
C LYS A 154 13.55 8.50 -17.04
N ILE A 155 13.73 9.54 -17.86
CA ILE A 155 14.13 9.42 -19.27
C ILE A 155 15.49 8.70 -19.39
N LEU A 156 16.50 9.08 -18.60
CA LEU A 156 17.80 8.39 -18.59
C LEU A 156 17.66 6.92 -18.19
N ALA A 157 16.82 6.63 -17.20
CA ALA A 157 16.57 5.26 -16.77
C ALA A 157 15.93 4.43 -17.90
N THR A 158 14.91 4.97 -18.57
CA THR A 158 14.28 4.30 -19.71
C THR A 158 15.25 4.10 -20.86
N ILE A 159 16.13 5.05 -21.18
CA ILE A 159 17.17 4.90 -22.23
C ILE A 159 18.10 3.72 -21.93
N VAL A 160 18.36 3.42 -20.66
CA VAL A 160 19.22 2.28 -20.25
C VAL A 160 18.41 0.97 -20.14
N GLY A 161 17.12 0.98 -20.49
CA GLY A 161 16.24 -0.19 -20.41
C GLY A 161 15.76 -0.50 -18.99
N LEU A 162 15.82 0.47 -18.08
CA LEU A 162 15.35 0.31 -16.71
C LEU A 162 13.86 0.74 -16.57
N PRO A 163 13.09 0.06 -15.71
CA PRO A 163 11.65 0.31 -15.52
C PRO A 163 11.36 1.64 -14.82
N ALA A 164 10.71 2.57 -15.52
CA ALA A 164 10.27 3.83 -14.95
C ALA A 164 8.74 3.92 -14.88
N GLU A 165 8.23 4.52 -13.81
CA GLU A 165 6.79 4.81 -13.68
C GLU A 165 6.40 5.93 -14.66
N THR A 166 5.33 5.72 -15.42
CA THR A 166 4.85 6.66 -16.45
C THR A 166 3.71 7.57 -15.98
N GLU A 167 3.10 7.27 -14.83
CA GLU A 167 2.05 8.09 -14.22
C GLU A 167 2.43 8.44 -12.78
N GLU A 168 2.51 9.73 -12.45
CA GLU A 168 2.71 10.21 -11.09
C GLU A 168 1.47 9.96 -10.22
N VAL A 169 1.58 9.01 -9.28
CA VAL A 169 0.66 8.93 -8.16
C VAL A 169 1.15 9.93 -7.11
N GLY A 170 0.48 11.08 -6.99
CA GLY A 170 0.87 12.11 -6.02
C GLY A 170 1.03 11.54 -4.60
N LEU A 171 2.23 11.70 -4.01
CA LEU A 171 2.56 11.16 -2.68
C LEU A 171 1.81 11.91 -1.58
N SER A 172 1.09 11.18 -0.71
CA SER A 172 0.39 11.78 0.43
C SER A 172 1.29 12.04 1.64
N ARG A 173 2.44 11.34 1.71
CA ARG A 173 3.47 11.42 2.75
C ARG A 173 4.84 11.57 2.12
N LYS A 174 5.75 12.23 2.84
CA LYS A 174 7.16 12.32 2.44
C LYS A 174 7.88 11.00 2.75
N PRO A 175 8.53 10.35 1.77
CA PRO A 175 9.13 9.03 1.93
C PRO A 175 10.52 9.09 2.58
N PHE A 176 10.59 9.58 3.82
CA PHE A 176 11.86 9.81 4.53
C PHE A 176 12.68 8.54 4.75
N LEU A 177 12.05 7.38 4.94
CA LEU A 177 12.81 6.14 5.14
C LEU A 177 13.44 5.65 3.84
N THR A 178 12.72 5.75 2.72
CA THR A 178 13.25 5.39 1.40
C THR A 178 14.51 6.19 1.10
N TRP A 179 14.44 7.53 1.24
CA TRP A 179 15.59 8.40 1.04
C TRP A 179 16.68 8.19 2.10
N GLY A 180 16.31 8.00 3.37
CA GLY A 180 17.27 7.79 4.46
C GLY A 180 18.05 6.48 4.31
N ILE A 181 17.37 5.39 3.94
CA ILE A 181 18.00 4.09 3.66
C ILE A 181 18.85 4.19 2.39
N GLY A 182 18.35 4.84 1.33
CA GLY A 182 19.12 5.08 0.12
C GLY A 182 20.42 5.85 0.38
N LEU A 183 20.34 6.93 1.17
CA LEU A 183 21.51 7.69 1.60
C LEU A 183 22.48 6.84 2.43
N LEU A 184 21.97 6.02 3.36
CA LEU A 184 22.80 5.12 4.16
C LEU A 184 23.51 4.08 3.28
N ILE A 185 22.82 3.48 2.30
CA ILE A 185 23.42 2.57 1.31
C ILE A 185 24.55 3.26 0.55
N VAL A 186 24.35 4.51 0.11
CA VAL A 186 25.38 5.29 -0.58
C VAL A 186 26.58 5.54 0.34
N ILE A 187 26.36 6.01 1.57
CA ILE A 187 27.44 6.29 2.53
C ILE A 187 28.24 5.03 2.82
N VAL A 188 27.57 3.91 3.12
CA VAL A 188 28.25 2.63 3.37
C VAL A 188 28.99 2.16 2.13
N GLY A 189 28.39 2.28 0.94
CA GLY A 189 29.06 1.95 -0.32
C GLY A 189 30.33 2.76 -0.57
N LEU A 190 30.28 4.08 -0.39
CA LEU A 190 31.45 4.96 -0.52
C LEU A 190 32.60 4.56 0.42
N LEU A 191 32.27 4.14 1.64
CA LEU A 191 33.26 3.74 2.65
C LEU A 191 33.82 2.34 2.42
N THR A 192 32.99 1.41 1.94
CA THR A 192 33.30 -0.03 1.92
C THR A 192 33.84 -0.51 0.59
N ILE A 193 33.32 -0.02 -0.56
CA ILE A 193 33.72 -0.48 -1.90
C ILE A 193 35.23 -0.38 -2.14
N PRO A 194 35.96 0.69 -1.73
CA PRO A 194 37.41 0.76 -1.94
C PRO A 194 38.22 -0.32 -1.22
N SER A 195 37.65 -0.94 -0.18
CA SER A 195 38.31 -1.95 0.67
C SER A 195 37.39 -3.13 0.95
N LEU A 196 36.61 -3.52 -0.07
CA LEU A 196 35.45 -4.40 0.06
C LEU A 196 35.77 -5.73 0.75
N ASP A 197 36.91 -6.35 0.44
CA ASP A 197 37.29 -7.66 0.98
C ASP A 197 37.37 -7.68 2.51
N VAL A 198 37.77 -6.56 3.12
CA VAL A 198 37.85 -6.42 4.59
C VAL A 198 36.45 -6.35 5.19
N TRP A 199 35.61 -5.46 4.64
CA TRP A 199 34.26 -5.25 5.13
C TRP A 199 33.34 -6.46 4.93
N VAL A 200 33.45 -7.15 3.80
CA VAL A 200 32.67 -8.35 3.50
C VAL A 200 33.02 -9.49 4.45
N ARG A 201 34.31 -9.66 4.77
CA ARG A 201 34.77 -10.67 5.72
C ARG A 201 34.16 -10.46 7.10
N ASP A 202 34.05 -9.24 7.56
CA ASP A 202 33.60 -8.96 8.94
C ASP A 202 32.08 -8.78 9.04
N TYR A 203 31.44 -8.26 8.00
CA TYR A 203 30.03 -7.82 8.05
C TYR A 203 29.11 -8.45 6.99
N GLY A 204 29.63 -9.22 6.03
CA GLY A 204 28.82 -9.97 5.06
C GLY A 204 28.15 -11.19 5.68
N LEU A 205 27.03 -11.65 5.12
CA LEU A 205 26.38 -12.87 5.61
C LEU A 205 27.21 -14.08 5.17
N LEU A 206 27.57 -14.97 6.10
CA LEU A 206 28.25 -16.23 5.77
C LEU A 206 27.24 -17.39 5.94
N PRO A 207 26.78 -18.04 4.86
CA PRO A 207 25.79 -19.11 4.97
C PRO A 207 26.20 -20.27 5.86
N ALA A 208 27.49 -20.65 5.83
CA ALA A 208 28.06 -21.69 6.70
C ALA A 208 28.07 -21.35 8.20
N ASP A 209 27.98 -20.06 8.57
CA ASP A 209 27.86 -19.60 9.96
C ASP A 209 26.96 -18.35 10.05
N PRO A 210 25.64 -18.51 9.89
CA PRO A 210 24.72 -17.38 9.73
C PRO A 210 24.47 -16.64 11.05
N LEU A 211 24.81 -17.25 12.19
CA LEU A 211 24.69 -16.64 13.52
C LEU A 211 26.00 -16.01 14.01
N ARG A 212 27.04 -15.95 13.17
CA ARG A 212 28.30 -15.25 13.50
C ARG A 212 28.03 -13.81 13.92
N SER A 213 28.86 -13.31 14.84
CA SER A 213 28.69 -11.97 15.43
C SER A 213 27.29 -11.77 16.05
N GLY A 214 26.68 -12.84 16.57
CA GLY A 214 25.34 -12.82 17.16
C GLY A 214 24.20 -12.65 16.15
N GLY A 215 24.43 -12.98 14.87
CA GLY A 215 23.46 -12.81 13.79
C GLY A 215 23.40 -11.39 13.21
N LEU A 216 24.27 -10.46 13.66
CA LEU A 216 24.33 -9.10 13.12
C LEU A 216 24.57 -9.07 11.61
N THR A 217 25.24 -10.09 11.07
CA THR A 217 25.53 -10.17 9.63
C THR A 217 24.31 -10.38 8.75
N LEU A 218 23.18 -10.83 9.30
CA LEU A 218 21.88 -10.87 8.62
C LEU A 218 21.29 -9.46 8.37
N LEU A 219 21.81 -8.45 9.07
CA LEU A 219 21.37 -7.06 8.91
C LEU A 219 22.44 -6.22 8.24
N THR A 220 23.72 -6.41 8.58
CA THR A 220 24.81 -5.61 8.01
C THR A 220 25.10 -5.98 6.55
N SER A 221 24.86 -7.23 6.13
CA SER A 221 24.98 -7.69 4.74
C SER A 221 24.15 -6.83 3.77
N PHE A 222 22.99 -6.34 4.22
CA PHE A 222 22.06 -5.51 3.45
C PHE A 222 22.71 -4.24 2.88
N PHE A 223 23.65 -3.64 3.62
CA PHE A 223 24.27 -2.36 3.23
C PHE A 223 25.54 -2.53 2.40
N LEU A 224 26.15 -3.72 2.42
CA LEU A 224 27.35 -4.01 1.64
C LEU A 224 27.02 -4.31 0.19
N HIS A 225 27.83 -3.81 -0.74
CA HIS A 225 27.59 -4.00 -2.18
C HIS A 225 28.87 -4.41 -2.89
N GLY A 226 28.76 -5.38 -3.80
CA GLY A 226 29.87 -5.97 -4.55
C GLY A 226 30.57 -5.05 -5.56
N GLY A 227 30.20 -3.78 -5.61
CA GLY A 227 30.70 -2.78 -6.55
C GLY A 227 29.64 -1.73 -6.91
N TRP A 228 30.05 -0.74 -7.70
CA TRP A 228 29.19 0.40 -8.06
C TRP A 228 27.92 0.01 -8.79
N LEU A 229 28.01 -0.90 -9.76
CA LEU A 229 26.82 -1.33 -10.51
C LEU A 229 25.80 -2.04 -9.60
N HIS A 230 26.28 -2.88 -8.68
CA HIS A 230 25.42 -3.56 -7.72
C HIS A 230 24.75 -2.56 -6.76
N LEU A 231 25.47 -1.54 -6.30
CA LEU A 231 24.92 -0.47 -5.47
C LEU A 231 23.89 0.37 -6.21
N LEU A 232 24.23 0.85 -7.41
CA LEU A 232 23.35 1.71 -8.21
C LEU A 232 22.07 0.97 -8.61
N GLY A 233 22.15 -0.32 -8.93
CA GLY A 233 20.98 -1.13 -9.21
C GLY A 233 20.02 -1.21 -8.02
N ASN A 234 20.53 -1.54 -6.83
CA ASN A 234 19.69 -1.57 -5.62
C ASN A 234 19.11 -0.19 -5.29
N LEU A 235 19.90 0.88 -5.38
CA LEU A 235 19.43 2.23 -5.13
C LEU A 235 18.34 2.64 -6.11
N TYR A 236 18.50 2.30 -7.38
CA TYR A 236 17.51 2.57 -8.42
C TYR A 236 16.15 1.92 -8.09
N PHE A 237 16.14 0.61 -7.84
CA PHE A 237 14.91 -0.10 -7.51
C PHE A 237 14.30 0.37 -6.18
N LEU A 238 15.13 0.73 -5.20
CA LEU A 238 14.65 1.30 -3.94
C LEU A 238 13.95 2.64 -4.15
N ILE A 239 14.51 3.53 -4.98
CA ILE A 239 13.94 4.87 -5.22
C ILE A 239 12.68 4.78 -6.07
N VAL A 240 12.67 3.95 -7.12
CA VAL A 240 11.53 3.82 -8.04
C VAL A 240 10.29 3.25 -7.35
N PHE A 241 10.46 2.29 -6.44
CA PHE A 241 9.32 1.58 -5.83
C PHE A 241 9.11 1.93 -4.36
N GLY A 242 10.14 2.39 -3.66
CA GLY A 242 10.13 2.52 -2.21
C GLY A 242 9.22 3.63 -1.70
N ASP A 243 9.15 4.76 -2.41
CA ASP A 243 8.35 5.91 -2.02
C ASP A 243 6.85 5.62 -2.03
N ASN A 244 6.34 4.99 -3.09
CA ASN A 244 4.96 4.57 -3.24
C ASN A 244 4.56 3.54 -2.18
N VAL A 245 5.46 2.58 -1.89
CA VAL A 245 5.22 1.58 -0.85
C VAL A 245 5.26 2.20 0.55
N GLU A 246 6.17 3.14 0.80
CA GLU A 246 6.26 3.86 2.07
C GLU A 246 5.04 4.75 2.31
N ASP A 247 4.55 5.44 1.28
CA ASP A 247 3.35 6.26 1.36
C ASP A 247 2.12 5.40 1.70
N PHE A 248 1.98 4.26 1.03
CA PHE A 248 0.87 3.34 1.22
C PHE A 248 0.86 2.67 2.61
N LEU A 249 2.01 2.15 3.05
CA LEU A 249 2.13 1.41 4.32
C LEU A 249 2.32 2.33 5.53
N GLY A 250 2.90 3.50 5.32
CA GLY A 250 3.48 4.35 6.36
C GLY A 250 4.83 3.82 6.87
N HIS A 251 5.62 4.71 7.47
CA HIS A 251 7.03 4.48 7.82
C HIS A 251 7.31 3.16 8.58
N SER A 252 6.56 2.88 9.66
CA SER A 252 6.86 1.70 10.51
C SER A 252 6.60 0.36 9.82
N ARG A 253 5.52 0.28 9.03
CA ARG A 253 5.16 -0.94 8.30
C ARG A 253 6.06 -1.13 7.08
N TYR A 254 6.46 -0.04 6.43
CA TYR A 254 7.48 -0.06 5.39
C TYR A 254 8.81 -0.63 5.89
N LEU A 255 9.31 -0.13 7.03
CA LEU A 255 10.55 -0.63 7.62
C LEU A 255 10.43 -2.11 8.02
N LEU A 256 9.30 -2.50 8.60
CA LEU A 256 9.03 -3.90 8.95
C LEU A 256 9.00 -4.79 7.71
N LEU A 257 8.34 -4.36 6.62
CA LEU A 257 8.32 -5.08 5.35
C LEU A 257 9.75 -5.27 4.83
N LEU A 258 10.55 -4.20 4.79
CA LEU A 258 11.91 -4.23 4.28
C LEU A 258 12.80 -5.20 5.07
N VAL A 259 12.78 -5.10 6.41
CA VAL A 259 13.59 -5.96 7.28
C VAL A 259 13.16 -7.42 7.17
N LEU A 260 11.85 -7.70 7.21
CA LEU A 260 11.36 -9.08 7.08
C LEU A 260 11.69 -9.67 5.71
N ALA A 261 11.53 -8.89 4.64
CA ALA A 261 11.89 -9.34 3.30
C ALA A 261 13.40 -9.61 3.16
N ALA A 262 14.25 -8.78 3.75
CA ALA A 262 15.69 -9.02 3.80
C ALA A 262 16.02 -10.33 4.53
N LEU A 263 15.46 -10.54 5.73
CA LEU A 263 15.68 -11.75 6.52
C LEU A 263 15.15 -13.02 5.82
N VAL A 264 14.00 -12.93 5.13
CA VAL A 264 13.47 -14.04 4.33
C VAL A 264 14.37 -14.33 3.14
N GLY A 265 14.89 -13.29 2.48
CA GLY A 265 15.88 -13.42 1.40
C GLY A 265 17.15 -14.11 1.87
N ASP A 266 17.69 -13.70 3.02
CA ASP A 266 18.86 -14.32 3.65
C ASP A 266 18.59 -15.78 4.00
N ALA A 267 17.45 -16.07 4.62
CA ALA A 267 17.06 -17.44 4.94
C ALA A 267 16.92 -18.32 3.68
N ALA A 268 16.36 -17.78 2.60
CA ALA A 268 16.27 -18.48 1.33
C ALA A 268 17.64 -18.72 0.70
N HIS A 269 18.54 -17.74 0.77
CA HIS A 269 19.92 -17.89 0.29
C HIS A 269 20.69 -18.95 1.09
N ILE A 270 20.61 -18.92 2.42
CA ILE A 270 21.21 -19.92 3.31
C ILE A 270 20.66 -21.32 2.99
N ALA A 271 19.34 -21.45 2.83
CA ALA A 271 18.73 -22.74 2.51
C ALA A 271 19.16 -23.29 1.15
N SER A 272 19.57 -22.42 0.21
CA SER A 272 20.00 -22.83 -1.13
C SER A 272 21.42 -23.42 -1.16
N ASP A 273 22.32 -22.94 -0.30
CA ASP A 273 23.70 -23.45 -0.18
C ASP A 273 24.22 -23.25 1.27
N PRO A 274 23.80 -24.12 2.21
CA PRO A 274 24.07 -23.94 3.64
C PRO A 274 25.55 -24.05 4.01
N GLU A 275 26.36 -24.75 3.21
CA GLU A 275 27.80 -24.94 3.47
C GLU A 275 28.68 -23.91 2.75
N SER A 276 28.06 -22.93 2.07
CA SER A 276 28.79 -21.91 1.32
C SER A 276 29.69 -21.08 2.23
N ILE A 277 30.98 -21.06 1.86
CA ILE A 277 32.00 -20.17 2.44
C ILE A 277 32.05 -18.80 1.75
N ARG A 278 31.20 -18.57 0.75
CA ARG A 278 31.11 -17.29 0.04
C ARG A 278 30.14 -16.37 0.79
N HIS A 279 30.60 -15.17 1.09
CA HIS A 279 29.78 -14.17 1.77
C HIS A 279 28.72 -13.60 0.83
N ALA A 280 27.49 -13.49 1.32
CA ALA A 280 26.38 -12.83 0.66
C ALA A 280 26.25 -11.38 1.15
N ILE A 281 26.01 -10.47 0.21
CA ILE A 281 25.88 -9.02 0.44
C ILE A 281 24.86 -8.42 -0.52
N GLY A 282 24.23 -7.32 -0.12
CA GLY A 282 23.36 -6.50 -0.95
C GLY A 282 21.95 -6.35 -0.39
N ALA A 283 21.31 -5.25 -0.77
CA ALA A 283 19.95 -4.91 -0.32
C ALA A 283 18.83 -5.67 -1.08
N SER A 284 19.20 -6.51 -2.05
CA SER A 284 18.30 -7.05 -3.06
C SER A 284 17.18 -7.91 -2.50
N GLY A 285 17.39 -8.66 -1.41
CA GLY A 285 16.34 -9.43 -0.74
C GLY A 285 15.22 -8.55 -0.20
N GLY A 286 15.58 -7.47 0.50
CA GLY A 286 14.60 -6.52 1.05
C GLY A 286 13.91 -5.71 -0.06
N ILE A 287 14.66 -5.23 -1.04
CA ILE A 287 14.11 -4.47 -2.17
C ILE A 287 13.19 -5.34 -3.03
N SER A 288 13.49 -6.62 -3.22
CA SER A 288 12.59 -7.56 -3.90
C SER A 288 11.25 -7.68 -3.18
N GLY A 289 11.23 -7.63 -1.85
CA GLY A 289 10.00 -7.57 -1.06
C GLY A 289 9.20 -6.28 -1.29
N ILE A 290 9.89 -5.14 -1.44
CA ILE A 290 9.25 -3.86 -1.81
C ILE A 290 8.63 -3.97 -3.20
N ILE A 291 9.38 -4.46 -4.20
CA ILE A 291 8.90 -4.64 -5.57
C ILE A 291 7.69 -5.58 -5.61
N ALA A 292 7.75 -6.70 -4.88
CA ALA A 292 6.65 -7.64 -4.80
C ALA A 292 5.40 -7.02 -4.16
N PHE A 293 5.57 -6.24 -3.09
CA PHE A 293 4.45 -5.51 -2.49
C PHE A 293 3.87 -4.49 -3.46
N TYR A 294 4.74 -3.72 -4.13
CA TYR A 294 4.33 -2.73 -5.12
C TYR A 294 3.47 -3.37 -6.22
N ALA A 295 3.95 -4.45 -6.82
CA ALA A 295 3.23 -5.16 -7.88
C ALA A 295 1.84 -5.65 -7.45
N LEU A 296 1.68 -6.04 -6.18
CA LEU A 296 0.39 -6.50 -5.64
C LEU A 296 -0.53 -5.35 -5.24
N ALA A 297 0.01 -4.24 -4.72
CA ALA A 297 -0.74 -3.10 -4.23
C ALA A 297 -1.17 -2.15 -5.36
N PHE A 298 -0.38 -2.06 -6.43
CA PHE A 298 -0.57 -1.13 -7.54
C PHE A 298 -0.68 -1.85 -8.91
N PRO A 299 -1.61 -2.82 -9.08
CA PRO A 299 -1.69 -3.66 -10.29
C PRO A 299 -2.12 -2.91 -11.56
N ARG A 300 -2.48 -1.63 -11.44
CA ARG A 300 -2.88 -0.76 -12.56
C ARG A 300 -1.85 0.31 -12.90
N ASN A 301 -0.81 0.47 -12.08
CA ASN A 301 0.25 1.42 -12.37
C ASN A 301 1.04 0.92 -13.58
N GLN A 302 1.27 1.80 -14.54
CA GLN A 302 2.03 1.48 -15.73
C GLN A 302 3.53 1.71 -15.48
N ILE A 303 4.32 0.70 -15.81
CA ILE A 303 5.78 0.74 -15.77
C ILE A 303 6.26 0.68 -17.22
N GLY A 304 6.87 1.76 -17.69
CA GLY A 304 7.45 1.86 -19.01
C GLY A 304 8.91 1.39 -19.03
N ILE A 305 9.30 0.72 -20.10
CA ILE A 305 10.70 0.42 -20.42
C ILE A 305 10.92 0.91 -21.86
N CYS A 306 11.98 1.67 -22.10
CA CYS A 306 12.40 2.01 -23.47
C CYS A 306 13.52 1.06 -23.88
N LEU A 307 13.38 0.40 -25.02
CA LEU A 307 14.42 -0.45 -25.60
C LEU A 307 15.06 0.31 -26.76
N PRO A 308 16.22 0.95 -26.58
CA PRO A 308 16.80 1.83 -27.60
C PRO A 308 17.35 1.11 -28.84
N PHE A 309 17.38 -0.23 -28.85
CA PHE A 309 18.07 -1.04 -29.86
C PHE A 309 17.17 -2.00 -30.66
N PHE A 310 15.85 -1.77 -30.69
CA PHE A 310 14.90 -2.52 -31.52
C PHE A 310 14.00 -1.59 -32.32
#